data_AF-A0A2N2DA78-F1
#
_entry.id   AF-A0A2N2DA78-F1
#
_cell.length_a   1.000
_cell.length_b   1.000
_cell.length_c   1.000
_cell.angle_alpha   90.00
_cell.angle_beta   90.00
_cell.angle_gamma   90.00
#
_symmetry.space_group_name_H-M   'P 1'
#
loop_
_entity.id
_entity.type
_entity.pdbx_description
1 polymer ?
#
loop_
_entity_poly.entity_id
_entity_poly.type
_entity_poly.pdbx_seq_one_letter_code
_entity_poly.pdbx_strand_id
1 'polypeptide(L)' 'MKERLDNVLVKRGLCETRSRARSLILAGKVYIDGRLVDKAG' A
#
# COMPACT_ATOMS: atom_id res chain seq x y z
N MET A 1 -1.76 0.58 -17.44
CA MET A 1 -1.01 -0.24 -16.47
C MET A 1 -1.25 0.35 -15.10
N LYS A 2 -1.92 -0.37 -14.17
CA LYS A 2 -2.22 0.15 -12.83
C LYS A 2 -0.93 0.10 -12.00
N GLU A 3 -0.56 1.20 -11.37
CA GLU A 3 0.63 1.23 -10.51
C GLU A 3 0.38 0.45 -9.22
N ARG A 4 1.38 -0.31 -8.76
CA ARG A 4 1.28 -1.12 -7.54
C ARG A 4 1.11 -0.22 -6.31
N LEU A 5 0.23 -0.63 -5.39
CA LEU A 5 -0.07 0.16 -4.20
C LEU A 5 1.15 0.35 -3.27
N ASP A 6 2.00 -0.68 -3.15
CA ASP A 6 3.24 -0.60 -2.38
C ASP A 6 4.17 0.52 -2.88
N ASN A 7 4.25 0.73 -4.19
CA ASN A 7 5.00 1.83 -4.80
C ASN A 7 4.36 3.19 -4.53
N VAL A 8 3.03 3.27 -4.66
CA VAL A 8 2.29 4.52 -4.43
C VAL A 8 2.47 5.01 -2.99
N LEU A 9 2.43 4.11 -2.01
CA LEU A 9 2.63 4.45 -0.60
C LEU A 9 4.02 5.05 -0.34
N VAL A 10 5.06 4.50 -0.96
CA VAL A 10 6.43 5.03 -0.83
C VAL A 10 6.58 6.36 -1.57
N LYS A 11 6.09 6.45 -2.81
CA LYS A 11 6.15 7.69 -3.62
C LYS A 11 5.45 8.87 -2.94
N ARG A 12 4.39 8.61 -2.19
CA ARG A 12 3.65 9.62 -1.42
C ARG A 12 4.25 9.90 -0.03
N GLY A 13 5.37 9.25 0.33
CA GLY A 13 6.00 9.43 1.65
C GLY A 13 5.21 8.82 2.81
N LEU A 14 4.21 7.98 2.53
CA LEU A 14 3.37 7.33 3.56
C LEU A 14 4.07 6.11 4.17
N CYS A 15 5.07 5.56 3.49
CA CYS A 15 5.91 4.47 3.96
C CYS A 15 7.36 4.74 3.56
N GLU A 16 8.29 4.48 4.48
CA GLU A 16 9.73 4.65 4.26
C GLU A 16 10.28 3.68 3.20
N THR A 17 9.70 2.49 3.11
CA THR A 17 10.16 1.42 2.23
C THR A 17 9.01 0.64 1.63
N ARG A 18 9.25 0.01 0.47
CA ARG A 18 8.27 -0.86 -0.20
C ARG A 18 7.93 -2.09 0.61
N SER A 19 8.88 -2.65 1.36
CA SER A 19 8.65 -3.82 2.21
C SER A 19 7.68 -3.49 3.34
N ARG A 20 7.86 -2.34 4.01
CA ARG A 20 6.93 -1.85 5.03
C ARG A 20 5.54 -1.60 4.46
N ALA A 21 5.46 -0.98 3.29
CA ALA A 21 4.20 -0.76 2.57
C ALA A 21 3.48 -2.09 2.30
N ARG A 22 4.20 -3.11 1.79
CA ARG A 22 3.65 -4.44 1.53
C ARG A 22 3.13 -5.12 2.80
N SER A 23 3.87 -5.06 3.90
CA SER A 23 3.43 -5.62 5.18
C SER A 23 2.14 -4.98 5.69
N LEU A 24 2.00 -3.65 5.56
CA LEU A 24 0.78 -2.94 5.98
C LEU A 24 -0.43 -3.29 5.10
N ILE A 25 -0.23 -3.46 3.79
CA ILE A 25 -1.30 -3.89 2.88
C ILE A 25 -1.76 -5.30 3.23
N LEU A 26 -0.83 -6.24 3.39
CA LEU A 26 -1.14 -7.64 3.74
C LEU A 26 -1.76 -7.78 5.13
N ALA A 27 -1.40 -6.89 6.06
CA ALA A 27 -2.01 -6.82 7.39
C ALA A 27 -3.41 -6.17 7.40
N GLY A 28 -3.93 -5.73 6.25
CA GLY A 28 -5.22 -5.06 6.16
C GLY A 28 -5.24 -3.70 6.87
N LYS A 29 -4.11 -3.00 6.90
CA LYS A 29 -3.99 -1.68 7.54
C LYS A 29 -4.08 -0.52 6.55
N VAL A 30 -4.29 -0.80 5.27
CA VAL A 30 -4.37 0.20 4.21
C VAL A 30 -5.79 0.28 3.66
N TYR A 31 -6.31 1.50 3.63
CA TYR A 31 -7.64 1.82 3.12
C TYR A 31 -7.52 2.82 1.97
N ILE A 32 -8.30 2.63 0.93
CA ILE A 32 -8.45 3.58 -0.18
C ILE A 32 -9.93 3.94 -0.26
N ASP A 33 -10.27 5.23 -0.15
CA ASP A 33 -11.65 5.74 -0.17
C ASP A 33 -12.58 5.00 0.81
N GLY A 34 -12.06 4.70 2.01
CA GLY A 34 -12.79 3.99 3.06
C GLY A 34 -12.94 2.47 2.85
N ARG A 35 -12.40 1.91 1.75
CA ARG A 35 -12.40 0.47 1.48
C ARG A 35 -11.06 -0.16 1.83
N LEU A 36 -11.10 -1.29 2.52
CA LEU A 36 -9.92 -2.09 2.82
C LEU A 36 -9.27 -2.56 1.52
N VAL A 37 -7.94 -2.43 1.42
CA VAL A 37 -7.17 -3.00 0.32
C VAL A 37 -6.30 -4.13 0.84
N ASP A 38 -6.65 -5.36 0.45
CA ASP A 38 -5.97 -6.60 0.84
C ASP A 38 -5.01 -7.12 -0.24
N LYS A 39 -4.98 -6.49 -1.42
CA LYS A 39 -4.09 -6.84 -2.53
C LYS A 39 -2.96 -5.82 -2.65
N ALA A 40 -1.73 -6.29 -2.40
CA ALA A 40 -0.50 -5.54 -2.61
C ALA A 40 -0.01 -5.56 -4.08
N GLY A 41 -0.78 -6.19 -4.97
CA GLY A 41 -0.48 -6.40 -6.39
C GLY A 41 -0.80 -5.19 -7.25
#